data_AF-A0A924LKH8-F1
#
_entry.id   AF-A0A924LKH8-F1
#
_cell.length_a   1.000
_cell.length_b   1.000
_cell.length_c   1.000
_cell.angle_alpha   90.00
_cell.angle_beta   90.00
_cell.angle_gamma   90.00
#
_symmetry.space_group_name_H-M   'P 1'
#
loop_
_entity.id
_entity.type
_entity.pdbx_description
1 polymer ?
#
loop_
_entity_poly.entity_id
_entity_poly.type
_entity_poly.pdbx_seq_one_letter_code
_entity_poly.pdbx_strand_id
1 'polypeptide(L)'
;PDLQMQRLLRRAGRDAFGLPPILEINPRHRLIAQLVSQVAAGEDIADQASVLFDLARLQDGELPNDPAGFARRIEMALANPAP
;
A
#
# COMPACT_ATOMS: atom_id res chain seq x y z
N PRO A 1 3.44 -20.76 8.64
CA PRO A 1 1.97 -20.69 8.83
C PRO A 1 1.30 -20.03 7.62
N ASP A 2 0.28 -20.67 7.05
CA ASP A 2 -0.55 -20.14 5.96
C ASP A 2 -1.17 -18.77 6.34
N LEU A 3 -1.29 -17.84 5.39
CA LEU A 3 -1.84 -16.49 5.58
C LEU A 3 -3.24 -16.52 6.20
N GLN A 4 -4.07 -17.50 5.82
CA GLN A 4 -5.41 -17.67 6.38
C GLN A 4 -5.38 -18.02 7.88
N MET A 5 -4.43 -18.87 8.28
CA MET A 5 -4.24 -19.26 9.67
C MET A 5 -3.72 -18.08 10.51
N GLN A 6 -2.82 -17.25 9.96
CA GLN A 6 -2.36 -16.03 10.63
C GLN A 6 -3.50 -15.02 10.83
N ARG A 7 -4.38 -14.84 9.83
CA ARG A 7 -5.56 -13.98 9.93
C ARG A 7 -6.52 -14.45 11.04
N LEU A 8 -6.77 -15.75 11.14
CA LEU A 8 -7.58 -16.34 12.21
C LEU A 8 -6.98 -16.09 13.60
N LEU A 9 -5.66 -16.24 13.74
CA LEU A 9 -4.96 -16.01 15.01
C LEU A 9 -5.02 -14.54 15.45
N ARG A 10 -4.82 -13.58 14.52
CA ARG A 10 -4.96 -12.14 14.84
C ARG A 10 -6.37 -11.80 15.33
N ARG A 11 -7.41 -12.32 14.66
CA ARG A 11 -8.81 -12.12 15.08
C ARG A 11 -9.11 -12.71 16.45
N ALA A 12 -8.38 -13.75 16.86
CA ALA A 12 -8.50 -14.36 18.18
C ALA A 12 -7.70 -13.62 19.28
N GLY A 13 -7.13 -12.44 18.99
CA GLY A 13 -6.36 -11.65 19.96
C GLY A 13 -5.02 -12.26 20.34
N ARG A 14 -4.54 -13.24 19.57
CA ARG A 14 -3.18 -13.76 19.67
C ARG A 14 -2.32 -12.92 18.72
N ASP A 15 -1.36 -12.18 19.25
CA ASP A 15 -0.32 -11.55 18.42
C ASP A 15 0.24 -12.63 17.49
N ALA A 16 -0.03 -12.47 16.20
CA ALA A 16 0.30 -13.50 15.24
C ALA A 16 1.82 -13.56 15.12
N PHE A 17 2.43 -14.51 15.82
CA PHE A 17 3.80 -14.91 15.57
C PHE A 17 3.89 -15.40 14.11
N GLY A 18 4.40 -14.53 13.25
CA GLY A 18 4.48 -14.74 11.81
C GLY A 18 5.48 -13.78 11.19
N LEU A 19 6.02 -14.17 10.02
CA LEU A 19 6.87 -13.31 9.23
C LEU A 19 6.09 -12.07 8.77
N PRO A 20 6.74 -10.90 8.63
CA PRO A 20 6.08 -9.72 8.07
C PRO A 20 5.53 -10.04 6.67
N PRO A 21 4.39 -9.44 6.28
CA PRO A 21 3.83 -9.63 4.96
C PRO A 21 4.80 -9.15 3.87
N ILE A 22 4.78 -9.81 2.71
CA ILE A 22 5.57 -9.43 1.54
C ILE A 22 4.70 -8.52 0.67
N LEU A 23 5.21 -7.31 0.38
CA LEU A 23 4.56 -6.42 -0.58
C LEU A 23 4.92 -6.87 -2.00
N GLU A 24 3.92 -7.32 -2.75
CA GLU A 24 4.07 -7.70 -4.15
C GLU A 24 3.65 -6.56 -5.08
N ILE A 25 4.42 -6.32 -6.14
CA ILE A 25 4.17 -5.27 -7.12
C ILE A 25 4.02 -5.89 -8.50
N ASN A 26 3.05 -5.45 -9.28
CA ASN A 26 2.92 -5.82 -10.69
C ASN A 26 3.68 -4.82 -11.58
N PRO A 27 4.87 -5.19 -12.12
CA PRO A 27 5.69 -4.28 -12.92
C PRO A 27 5.05 -3.94 -14.28
N ARG A 28 4.07 -4.72 -14.73
CA ARG A 28 3.36 -4.51 -16.01
C ARG A 28 2.22 -3.50 -15.88
N HIS A 29 1.89 -3.07 -14.66
CA HIS A 29 0.82 -2.11 -14.44
C HIS A 29 1.27 -0.70 -14.84
N ARG A 30 0.42 0.02 -15.60
CA ARG A 30 0.75 1.35 -16.16
C ARG A 30 1.22 2.36 -15.09
N LEU A 31 0.54 2.40 -13.94
CA LEU A 31 0.91 3.26 -12.82
C LEU A 31 2.33 2.98 -12.32
N ILE A 32 2.70 1.70 -12.18
CA ILE A 32 4.04 1.32 -11.69
C ILE A 32 5.11 1.74 -12.70
N ALA A 33 4.87 1.54 -13.99
CA ALA A 33 5.78 2.00 -15.04
C ALA A 33 6.00 3.53 -15.00
N GLN A 34 4.94 4.31 -14.77
CA GLN A 34 5.03 5.77 -14.64
C GLN A 34 5.85 6.18 -13.41
N LEU A 35 5.61 5.56 -12.25
CA LEU A 35 6.39 5.84 -11.03
C LEU A 35 7.88 5.50 -11.20
N VAL A 36 8.20 4.41 -11.91
CA VAL A 36 9.59 4.07 -12.24
C VAL A 36 10.24 5.18 -13.08
N SER A 37 9.53 5.74 -14.07
CA SER A 37 10.04 6.86 -14.88
C SER A 37 10.24 8.13 -14.04
N GLN A 38 9.34 8.45 -13.12
CA GLN A 38 9.48 9.60 -12.20
C GLN A 38 10.71 9.46 -11.30
N VAL A 39 10.91 8.28 -10.70
CA VAL A 39 12.11 7.98 -9.90
C VAL A 39 13.38 8.11 -10.74
N ALA A 40 13.37 7.63 -11.99
CA ALA A 40 14.52 7.78 -12.89
C ALA A 40 14.82 9.25 -13.26
N ALA A 41 13.81 10.12 -13.23
CA ALA A 41 13.95 11.56 -13.41
C ALA A 41 14.37 12.31 -12.13
N GLY A 42 14.51 11.60 -10.99
CA GLY A 42 14.86 12.19 -9.69
C GLY A 42 13.68 12.82 -8.96
N GLU A 43 12.45 12.52 -9.37
CA GLU A 43 11.24 12.98 -8.66
C GLU A 43 10.99 12.15 -7.40
N ASP A 44 10.45 12.79 -6.37
CA ASP A 44 9.99 12.11 -5.16
C ASP A 44 8.61 11.48 -5.39
N ILE A 45 8.47 10.20 -5.03
CA ILE A 45 7.23 9.43 -5.16
C ILE A 45 6.71 8.92 -3.79
N ALA A 46 7.19 9.48 -2.68
CA ALA A 46 6.87 9.00 -1.33
C ALA A 46 5.37 8.94 -1.04
N ASP A 47 4.60 9.93 -1.51
CA ASP A 47 3.15 9.96 -1.32
C ASP A 47 2.45 8.85 -2.13
N GLN A 48 2.83 8.65 -3.39
CA GLN A 48 2.30 7.61 -4.26
C GLN A 48 2.65 6.21 -3.71
N ALA A 49 3.88 6.02 -3.24
CA ALA A 49 4.31 4.78 -2.61
C ALA A 49 3.52 4.50 -1.32
N SER A 50 3.27 5.53 -0.50
CA SER A 50 2.45 5.41 0.71
C SER A 50 1.01 5.01 0.40
N VAL A 51 0.40 5.64 -0.62
CA VAL A 51 -0.94 5.27 -1.09
C VAL A 51 -0.99 3.83 -1.59
N LEU A 52 -0.03 3.40 -2.41
CA LEU A 52 0.03 2.03 -2.92
C LEU A 52 0.15 1.00 -1.78
N PHE A 53 0.94 1.31 -0.76
CA PHE A 53 1.08 0.44 0.41
C PHE A 53 -0.23 0.35 1.22
N ASP A 54 -0.87 1.49 1.48
CA ASP A 54 -2.16 1.52 2.19
C ASP A 54 -3.26 0.77 1.40
N LEU A 55 -3.26 0.87 0.06
CA LEU A 55 -4.16 0.10 -0.80
C LEU A 55 -3.91 -1.41 -0.71
N ALA A 56 -2.65 -1.86 -0.65
CA ALA A 56 -2.33 -3.28 -0.48
C ALA A 56 -2.88 -3.82 0.84
N ARG A 57 -2.78 -3.04 1.92
CA ARG A 57 -3.36 -3.39 3.23
C ARG A 57 -4.88 -3.51 3.18
N LEU A 58 -5.53 -2.54 2.54
CA LEU A 58 -6.99 -2.58 2.33
C LEU A 58 -7.43 -3.83 1.57
N GLN A 59 -6.68 -4.23 0.53
CA GLN A 59 -6.95 -5.46 -0.23
C GLN A 59 -6.77 -6.73 0.62
N ASP A 60 -5.85 -6.70 1.58
CA ASP A 60 -5.67 -7.76 2.57
C ASP A 60 -6.69 -7.73 3.72
N GLY A 61 -7.60 -6.76 3.72
CA GLY A 61 -8.63 -6.57 4.75
C GLY A 61 -8.10 -5.90 6.01
N GLU A 62 -6.92 -5.29 5.96
CA GLU A 62 -6.37 -4.45 7.02
C GLU A 62 -6.67 -2.97 6.74
N LEU A 63 -6.91 -2.21 7.80
CA LEU A 63 -7.01 -0.76 7.68
C LEU A 63 -5.60 -0.15 7.48
N PRO A 64 -5.50 1.00 6.78
CA PRO A 64 -4.29 1.81 6.80
C PRO A 64 -3.90 2.15 8.25
N ASN A 65 -2.60 2.25 8.51
CA ASN A 65 -2.11 2.65 9.84
C ASN A 65 -2.59 4.04 10.25
N ASP A 66 -2.69 4.96 9.28
CA ASP A 66 -3.21 6.30 9.44
C ASP A 66 -4.33 6.55 8.41
N PRO A 67 -5.59 6.25 8.76
CA PRO A 67 -6.72 6.44 7.86
C PRO A 67 -6.93 7.89 7.41
N ALA A 68 -6.65 8.87 8.28
CA ALA A 68 -6.80 10.28 7.96
C ALA A 68 -5.71 10.75 7.01
N GLY A 69 -4.46 10.31 7.23
CA GLY A 69 -3.35 10.57 6.31
C GLY A 69 -3.56 9.91 4.95
N PHE A 70 -4.08 8.67 4.91
CA PHE A 70 -4.43 8.00 3.66
C PHE A 70 -5.49 8.79 2.88
N ALA A 71 -6.59 9.19 3.53
CA ALA A 71 -7.64 10.00 2.91
C ALA A 71 -7.08 11.30 2.33
N ARG A 72 -6.24 12.01 3.07
CA ARG A 72 -5.59 13.25 2.60
C ARG A 72 -4.71 13.03 1.37
N ARG A 73 -3.92 11.96 1.34
CA ARG A 73 -3.07 11.63 0.17
C ARG A 73 -3.92 11.31 -1.07
N ILE A 74 -5.04 10.60 -0.90
CA ILE A 74 -5.99 10.34 -1.98
C ILE A 74 -6.63 11.65 -2.48
N GLU A 75 -7.09 12.52 -1.58
CA GLU A 75 -7.65 13.82 -1.94
C GLU A 75 -6.65 14.66 -2.74
N MET A 76 -5.39 14.72 -2.30
CA MET A 76 -4.33 15.43 -3.03
C MET A 76 -4.06 14.82 -4.41
N ALA A 77 -4.04 13.49 -4.53
CA ALA A 77 -3.83 12.81 -5.81
C ALA A 77 -4.99 13.04 -6.80
N LEU A 78 -6.22 13.18 -6.31
CA LEU A 78 -7.40 13.47 -7.13
C LEU A 78 -7.51 14.95 -7.52
N ALA A 79 -7.12 15.85 -6.61
CA ALA A 79 -7.18 17.29 -6.83
C ALA A 79 -6.13 17.79 -7.83
N ASN A 80 -5.04 17.05 -8.01
CA ASN A 80 -3.97 17.39 -8.94
C ASN A 80 -3.84 16.28 -10.01
N PRO A 81 -4.81 16.18 -10.95
CA PRO A 81 -4.72 15.18 -12.00
C PRO A 81 -3.44 15.41 -12.80
N ALA A 82 -2.66 14.36 -13.00
CA ALA A 82 -1.52 14.40 -13.92
C ALA A 82 -2.00 15.01 -15.26
N PRO A 83 -1.19 15.88 -15.88
CA PRO A 83 -1.54 16.53 -17.14
C PRO A 83 -1.84 15.53 -18.27
#